data_AF-A0A0P8X6Q4-F1
#
_entry.id   AF-A0A0P8X6Q4-F1
#
_cell.length_a   1.000
_cell.length_b   1.000
_cell.length_c   1.000
_cell.angle_alpha   90.00
_cell.angle_beta   90.00
_cell.angle_gamma   90.00
#
_symmetry.space_group_name_H-M   'P 1'
#
loop_
_entity.id
_entity.type
_entity.pdbx_description
1 polymer ?
#
loop_
_entity_poly.entity_id
_entity_poly.type
_entity_poly.pdbx_seq_one_letter_code
_entity_poly.pdbx_strand_id
1 'polypeptide(L)'
;MGIVFLALLVISYIIDGFRFIFYKDDKKVDKDPKKAITPEKSVPKETINEEDDEELIAVITAAIAASISRPASEIKVRNIRRIPANTPIWARAGRLKQMN
;
A
#
# COMPACT_ATOMS: atom_id res chain seq x y z
N MET A 1 43.25 -12.65 11.60
CA MET A 1 42.14 -12.58 12.58
C MET A 1 41.60 -11.17 12.78
N GLY A 2 42.42 -10.11 12.80
CA GLY A 2 41.94 -8.72 12.98
C GLY A 2 40.97 -8.19 11.90
N ILE A 3 41.14 -8.58 10.63
CA ILE A 3 40.24 -8.15 9.55
C ILE A 3 38.80 -8.68 9.72
N VAL A 4 38.66 -9.90 10.27
CA VAL A 4 37.35 -10.51 10.52
C VAL A 4 36.64 -9.78 11.66
N PHE A 5 37.40 -9.44 12.72
CA PHE A 5 36.90 -8.63 13.82
C PHE A 5 36.45 -7.23 13.34
N LEU A 6 37.22 -6.60 12.46
CA LEU A 6 36.87 -5.31 11.87
C LEU A 6 35.65 -5.41 10.96
N ALA A 7 35.54 -6.46 10.14
CA ALA A 7 34.39 -6.70 9.28
C ALA A 7 33.09 -6.86 10.09
N LEU A 8 33.12 -7.65 11.17
CA LEU A 8 31.96 -7.82 12.06
C LEU A 8 31.56 -6.50 12.74
N LEU A 9 32.54 -5.71 13.18
CA LEU A 9 32.29 -4.40 13.82
C LEU A 9 31.62 -3.42 12.84
N VAL A 10 32.09 -3.36 11.59
CA VAL A 10 31.51 -2.51 10.56
C VAL A 10 30.07 -2.94 10.21
N ILE A 11 29.84 -4.24 10.06
CA ILE A 11 28.50 -4.78 9.75
C ILE A 11 27.51 -4.49 10.89
N SER A 12 27.92 -4.68 12.14
CA SER A 12 27.08 -4.35 13.31
C SER A 12 26.70 -2.87 13.33
N TYR A 13 27.66 -1.99 13.07
CA TYR A 13 27.42 -0.54 13.10
C TYR A 13 26.43 -0.08 12.01
N ILE A 14 26.51 -0.68 10.83
CA ILE A 14 25.58 -0.44 9.72
C ILE A 14 24.15 -0.85 10.09
N ILE A 15 23.97 -2.00 10.73
CA ILE A 15 22.64 -2.50 11.14
C ILE A 15 22.02 -1.59 12.20
N ASP A 16 22.82 -1.13 13.18
CA ASP A 16 22.34 -0.21 14.22
C ASP A 16 22.01 1.18 13.66
N GLY A 17 22.78 1.67 12.69
CA GLY A 17 22.48 2.91 11.97
C GLY A 17 21.16 2.82 11.21
N PHE A 18 20.94 1.72 10.48
CA PHE A 18 19.66 1.48 9.81
C PHE A 18 18.52 1.29 10.79
N ARG A 19 18.72 0.59 11.92
CA ARG A 19 17.70 0.48 12.97
C ARG A 19 17.39 1.85 13.56
N PHE A 20 18.36 2.72 13.78
CA PHE A 20 18.06 4.05 14.30
C PHE A 20 17.26 4.92 13.31
N ILE A 21 17.55 4.80 12.01
CA ILE A 21 16.88 5.58 10.97
C ILE A 21 15.48 5.03 10.63
N PHE A 22 15.32 3.70 10.59
CA PHE A 22 14.09 3.01 10.15
C PHE A 22 13.18 2.59 11.32
N TYR A 23 13.68 2.49 12.56
CA TYR A 23 12.93 2.01 13.72
C TYR A 23 12.46 3.16 14.63
N LYS A 24 12.26 4.34 14.05
CA LYS A 24 11.69 5.49 14.74
C LYS A 24 10.17 5.46 14.63
N ASP A 25 9.58 4.38 15.15
CA ASP A 25 8.14 4.24 15.33
C ASP A 25 7.76 4.63 16.76
N ASP A 26 6.76 5.50 16.82
CA ASP A 26 6.26 6.23 17.97
C ASP A 26 5.87 5.33 19.15
N LYS A 27 6.65 5.42 20.23
CA LYS A 27 6.20 4.96 21.55
C LYS A 27 5.54 6.12 22.29
N LYS A 28 4.24 6.28 22.07
CA LYS A 28 3.31 6.78 23.08
C LYS A 28 2.11 5.85 23.17
N VAL A 29 2.21 4.81 24.00
CA VAL A 29 1.04 4.28 24.71
C VAL A 29 1.49 3.87 26.11
N ASP A 30 1.24 4.77 27.05
CA ASP A 30 1.09 4.46 28.46
C ASP A 30 -0.17 3.58 28.64
N LYS A 31 -0.02 2.53 29.46
CA LYS A 31 -1.02 1.87 30.32
C LYS A 31 -2.48 1.74 29.84
N ASP A 32 -2.94 0.51 29.60
CA ASP A 32 -3.85 -0.21 30.52
C ASP A 32 -4.13 -1.65 30.03
N PRO A 33 -4.18 -2.66 30.92
CA PRO A 33 -4.47 -4.05 30.56
C PRO A 33 -5.95 -4.37 30.81
N LYS A 34 -6.78 -4.41 29.77
CA LYS A 34 -8.00 -5.24 29.70
C LYS A 34 -8.74 -4.97 28.39
N LYS A 35 -8.85 -6.00 27.55
CA LYS A 35 -10.10 -6.73 27.27
C LYS A 35 -9.91 -7.53 25.98
N ALA A 36 -10.09 -8.85 26.11
CA ALA A 36 -10.10 -9.80 25.02
C ALA A 36 -11.01 -9.36 23.88
N ILE A 37 -10.53 -9.37 22.63
CA ILE A 37 -11.38 -9.41 21.43
C ILE A 37 -10.65 -10.21 20.33
N THR A 38 -11.30 -11.30 19.95
CA THR A 38 -11.32 -12.02 18.67
C THR A 38 -10.73 -11.25 17.46
N PRO A 39 -9.99 -11.92 16.55
CA PRO A 39 -9.46 -11.30 15.35
C PRO A 39 -10.58 -10.90 14.37
N GLU A 40 -11.07 -9.67 14.51
CA GLU A 40 -11.97 -9.05 13.55
C GLU A 40 -11.14 -8.50 12.37
N LYS A 41 -11.08 -9.32 11.34
CA LYS A 41 -10.96 -8.99 9.90
C LYS A 41 -10.80 -7.49 9.63
N SER A 42 -9.55 -7.06 9.43
CA SER A 42 -9.20 -5.79 8.80
C SER A 42 -9.64 -5.80 7.34
N VAL A 43 -10.90 -5.44 7.10
CA VAL A 43 -11.29 -4.79 5.85
C VAL A 43 -10.80 -3.35 6.00
N PRO A 44 -9.89 -2.85 5.16
CA PRO A 44 -9.61 -1.42 5.11
C PRO A 44 -10.94 -0.71 4.84
N LYS A 45 -11.43 -0.01 5.86
CA LYS A 45 -12.48 0.99 5.70
C LYS A 45 -11.79 2.11 4.95
N GLU A 46 -11.88 2.07 3.62
CA GLU A 46 -11.47 3.16 2.74
C GLU A 46 -12.30 4.36 3.18
N THR A 47 -11.67 5.22 3.99
CA THR A 47 -12.11 6.58 4.21
C THR A 47 -12.34 7.14 2.82
N ILE A 48 -13.55 7.63 2.55
CA ILE A 48 -13.85 8.32 1.30
C ILE A 48 -13.01 9.60 1.34
N ASN A 49 -11.77 9.51 0.84
CA ASN A 49 -10.94 10.65 0.54
C ASN A 49 -11.44 11.14 -0.82
N GLU A 50 -12.13 12.29 -0.82
CA GLU A 50 -12.63 12.90 -2.06
C GLU A 50 -11.49 13.18 -3.06
N GLU A 51 -10.26 13.38 -2.56
CA GLU A 51 -9.04 13.58 -3.36
C GLU A 51 -8.69 12.34 -4.23
N ASP A 52 -8.85 11.13 -3.70
CA ASP A 52 -8.50 9.89 -4.43
C ASP A 52 -9.39 9.69 -5.66
N ASP A 53 -10.67 10.09 -5.57
CA ASP A 53 -11.62 9.98 -6.67
C ASP A 53 -11.33 11.00 -7.79
N GLU A 54 -10.86 12.21 -7.48
CA GLU A 54 -10.49 13.22 -8.47
C GLU A 54 -9.28 12.77 -9.33
N GLU A 55 -8.24 12.24 -8.69
CA GLU A 55 -7.07 11.69 -9.38
C GLU A 55 -7.47 10.52 -10.29
N LEU A 56 -8.32 9.62 -9.77
CA LEU A 56 -8.88 8.50 -10.54
C LEU A 56 -9.65 8.99 -11.77
N ILE A 57 -10.52 9.99 -11.62
CA ILE A 57 -11.28 10.57 -12.74
C ILE A 57 -10.33 11.18 -13.77
N ALA A 58 -9.30 11.92 -13.34
CA ALA A 58 -8.34 12.57 -14.24
C ALA A 58 -7.56 11.56 -15.09
N VAL A 59 -7.00 10.52 -14.44
CA VAL A 59 -6.22 9.48 -15.14
C VAL A 59 -7.10 8.67 -16.09
N ILE A 60 -8.30 8.28 -15.65
CA ILE A 60 -9.25 7.53 -16.50
C ILE A 60 -9.68 8.38 -17.71
N THR A 61 -10.01 9.66 -17.48
CA THR A 61 -10.43 10.57 -18.55
C THR A 61 -9.31 10.80 -19.56
N ALA A 62 -8.07 10.99 -19.09
CA ALA A 62 -6.89 11.14 -19.94
C ALA A 62 -6.63 9.88 -20.79
N ALA A 63 -6.74 8.69 -20.20
CA ALA A 63 -6.58 7.43 -20.93
C ALA A 63 -7.64 7.24 -22.02
N ILE A 64 -8.91 7.57 -21.70
CA ILE A 64 -10.00 7.50 -22.68
C ILE A 64 -9.78 8.53 -23.80
N ALA A 65 -9.48 9.77 -23.44
CA ALA A 65 -9.16 10.84 -24.40
C ALA A 65 -8.05 10.43 -25.38
N ALA A 66 -6.97 9.82 -24.86
CA ALA A 66 -5.87 9.30 -25.66
C ALA A 66 -6.29 8.12 -26.55
N SER A 67 -7.12 7.20 -26.05
CA SER A 67 -7.55 6.01 -26.82
C SER A 67 -8.52 6.31 -27.97
N ILE A 68 -9.35 7.33 -27.83
CA ILE A 68 -10.40 7.69 -28.82
C ILE A 68 -10.00 8.96 -29.60
N SER A 69 -8.84 9.56 -29.31
CA SER A 69 -8.34 10.80 -29.92
C SER A 69 -9.36 11.94 -29.85
N ARG A 70 -10.00 12.09 -28.68
CA ARG A 70 -11.00 13.12 -28.38
C ARG A 70 -10.52 13.99 -27.22
N PRO A 71 -10.89 15.28 -27.18
CA PRO A 71 -10.49 16.16 -26.09
C PRO A 71 -11.17 15.74 -24.78
N ALA A 72 -10.46 15.91 -23.65
CA ALA A 72 -10.97 15.55 -22.33
C ALA A 72 -12.25 16.32 -21.93
N SER A 73 -12.48 17.51 -22.48
CA SER A 73 -13.68 18.32 -22.26
C SER A 73 -14.97 17.70 -22.80
N GLU A 74 -14.89 16.78 -23.77
CA GLU A 74 -16.05 16.06 -24.32
C GLU A 74 -16.42 14.82 -23.49
N ILE A 75 -15.62 14.44 -22.49
CA ILE A 75 -15.78 13.22 -21.71
C ILE A 75 -16.29 13.57 -20.31
N LYS A 76 -17.42 12.98 -19.91
CA LYS A 76 -18.02 13.19 -18.58
C LYS A 76 -18.17 11.88 -17.82
N VAL A 77 -17.45 11.75 -16.71
CA VAL A 77 -17.58 10.62 -15.78
C VAL A 77 -18.73 10.91 -14.81
N ARG A 78 -19.76 10.05 -14.80
CA ARG A 78 -20.96 10.25 -13.95
C ARG A 78 -20.91 9.47 -12.64
N ASN A 79 -20.28 8.31 -12.63
CA ASN A 79 -20.25 7.42 -11.48
C ASN A 79 -19.07 6.45 -11.58
N ILE A 80 -18.29 6.34 -10.51
CA ILE A 80 -17.24 5.35 -10.36
C ILE A 80 -17.64 4.46 -9.19
N ARG A 81 -17.78 3.16 -9.46
CA ARG A 81 -18.06 2.17 -8.41
C ARG A 81 -17.05 1.05 -8.49
N ARG A 82 -16.30 0.86 -7.41
CA ARG A 82 -15.41 -0.29 -7.25
C ARG A 82 -16.27 -1.52 -6.97
N ILE A 83 -16.09 -2.55 -7.80
CA ILE A 83 -16.78 -3.83 -7.60
C ILE A 83 -15.90 -4.64 -6.64
N PRO A 84 -16.43 -5.11 -5.49
CA PRO A 84 -15.64 -5.88 -4.55
C PRO A 84 -15.22 -7.20 -5.22
N ALA A 85 -13.92 -7.41 -5.34
CA ALA A 85 -13.39 -8.69 -5.77
C ALA A 85 -13.63 -9.71 -4.65
N ASN A 86 -14.51 -10.69 -4.89
CA ASN A 86 -14.79 -11.78 -3.95
C ASN A 86 -13.56 -12.71 -3.73
N THR A 87 -12.46 -12.46 -4.43
CA THR A 87 -11.19 -13.17 -4.28
C THR A 87 -10.09 -12.15 -4.04
N PRO A 88 -9.22 -12.34 -3.02
CA PRO A 88 -8.13 -11.41 -2.77
C PRO A 88 -7.12 -11.42 -3.93
N ILE A 89 -6.45 -10.28 -4.13
CA ILE A 89 -5.58 -10.01 -5.28
C ILE A 89 -4.49 -11.09 -5.41
N TRP A 90 -3.88 -11.52 -4.30
CA TRP A 90 -2.85 -12.56 -4.28
C TRP A 90 -3.36 -13.92 -4.78
N ALA A 91 -4.60 -14.29 -4.46
CA ALA A 91 -5.18 -15.56 -4.86
C ALA A 91 -5.51 -15.57 -6.37
N ARG A 92 -5.90 -14.42 -6.92
CA ARG A 92 -6.12 -14.28 -8.36
C ARG A 92 -4.79 -14.29 -9.14
N ALA A 93 -3.77 -13.59 -8.64
CA ALA A 93 -2.44 -13.55 -9.25
C ALA A 93 -1.76 -14.94 -9.24
N GLY A 94 -1.89 -15.69 -8.15
CA GLY A 94 -1.40 -17.07 -8.06
C GLY A 94 -2.01 -18.00 -9.12
N ARG A 95 -3.33 -17.90 -9.34
CA ARG A 95 -4.01 -18.70 -10.38
C ARG A 95 -3.54 -18.33 -11.79
N LEU A 96 -3.42 -17.03 -12.10
CA LEU A 96 -2.94 -16.59 -13.41
C LEU A 96 -1.53 -17.13 -13.71
N LYS A 97 -0.64 -17.12 -12.71
CA LYS A 97 0.74 -17.63 -12.84
C LYS A 97 0.82 -19.15 -12.99
N GLN A 98 -0.20 -19.89 -12.54
CA GLN A 98 -0.26 -21.34 -12.70
C GLN A 98 -0.81 -21.76 -14.08
N MET A 99 -1.50 -20.85 -14.77
CA MET A 99 -2.12 -21.11 -16.09
C MET A 99 -1.19 -20.79 -17.26
N ASN A 100 -0.03 -20.18 -17.00
CA ASN A 100 0.97 -19.75 -17.99
C ASN A 100 2.33 -20.41 -17.70
#